data_AF-A0A7C1UT68-F1
#
_entry.id   AF-A0A7C1UT68-F1
#
_cell.length_a   1.000
_cell.length_b   1.000
_cell.length_c   1.000
_cell.angle_alpha   90.00
_cell.angle_beta   90.00
_cell.angle_gamma   90.00
#
_symmetry.space_group_name_H-M   'P 1'
#
loop_
_entity.id
_entity.type
_entity.pdbx_description
1 polymer ?
#
loop_
_entity_poly.entity_id
_entity_poly.type
_entity_poly.pdbx_seq_one_letter_code
_entity_poly.pdbx_strand_id
1 'polypeptide(L)'
;MRILIGILLVLLALLQYRLWVGEGSLAEVRNLKEEIAVRQKELEQLRQRNRALEAEVKDLKQGLEAVEERARSELGMIRKGETFYQIIEPEPPPE
;
A
#
# COMPACT_ATOMS: atom_id res chain seq x y z
N MET A 1 23.52 -35.93 49.34
CA MET A 1 23.29 -34.47 49.50
C MET A 1 24.17 -33.61 48.59
N ARG A 2 25.50 -33.60 48.74
CA ARG A 2 26.39 -32.71 47.96
C ARG A 2 26.37 -32.91 46.43
N ILE A 3 26.23 -34.15 45.96
CA ILE A 3 26.17 -34.49 44.52
C ILE A 3 24.86 -33.99 43.88
N LEU A 4 23.74 -34.13 44.60
CA LEU A 4 22.42 -33.63 44.19
C LEU A 4 22.43 -32.11 44.00
N ILE A 5 23.11 -31.38 44.89
CA ILE A 5 23.27 -29.92 44.78
C ILE A 5 24.10 -29.55 43.55
N GLY A 6 25.18 -30.30 43.27
CA GLY A 6 25.99 -30.09 42.07
C GLY A 6 25.20 -30.29 40.78
N ILE A 7 24.41 -31.37 40.70
CA ILE A 7 23.53 -31.63 39.55
C ILE A 7 22.50 -30.52 39.38
N LEU A 8 21.89 -30.07 40.48
CA LEU A 8 20.89 -29.01 40.45
C LEU A 8 21.48 -27.68 39.99
N LEU A 9 22.70 -27.35 40.39
CA LEU A 9 23.43 -26.17 39.93
C LEU A 9 23.76 -26.23 38.43
N VAL A 10 24.17 -27.40 37.93
CA VAL A 10 24.44 -27.60 36.50
C VAL A 10 23.15 -27.42 35.69
N LEU A 11 22.05 -28.03 36.15
CA LEU A 11 20.73 -27.88 35.53
C LEU A 11 20.26 -26.42 35.54
N LEU A 12 20.45 -25.72 36.65
CA LEU A 12 20.13 -24.30 36.78
C LEU A 12 20.94 -23.46 35.79
N ALA A 13 22.25 -23.68 35.71
CA ALA A 13 23.12 -22.95 34.77
C ALA A 13 22.74 -23.21 33.31
N LEU A 14 22.38 -24.45 32.96
CA LEU A 14 21.85 -24.81 31.65
C LEU A 14 20.54 -24.09 31.32
N LEU A 15 19.63 -24.00 32.30
CA LEU A 15 18.36 -23.31 32.14
C LEU A 15 18.55 -21.80 31.98
N GLN A 16 19.46 -21.20 32.76
CA GLN A 16 19.82 -19.80 32.66
C GLN A 16 20.44 -19.51 31.28
N TYR A 17 21.39 -20.34 30.82
CA TYR A 17 21.98 -20.20 29.50
C TYR A 17 20.94 -20.34 28.38
N ARG A 18 20.03 -21.32 28.49
CA ARG A 18 18.93 -21.49 27.55
C ARG A 18 17.97 -20.29 27.55
N LEU A 19 17.73 -19.65 28.68
CA LEU A 19 16.89 -18.44 28.74
C LEU A 19 17.56 -17.25 28.04
N TRP A 20 18.89 -17.20 28.04
CA TRP A 20 19.66 -16.12 27.43
C TRP A 20 19.99 -16.38 25.95
N VAL A 21 20.00 -17.62 25.48
CA VAL A 21 20.44 -18.00 24.12
C VAL A 21 19.38 -18.79 23.32
N GLY A 22 18.37 -19.35 23.97
CA GLY A 22 17.32 -20.14 23.32
C GLY A 22 16.31 -19.30 22.56
N GLU A 23 15.51 -19.98 21.72
CA GLU A 23 14.43 -19.43 20.89
C GLU A 23 13.53 -18.49 21.74
N GLY A 24 13.58 -17.18 21.45
CA GLY A 24 12.97 -16.11 22.26
C GLY A 24 13.95 -15.26 23.09
N SER A 25 15.26 -15.48 22.96
CA SER A 25 16.32 -14.68 23.59
C SER A 25 16.22 -13.19 23.23
N LEU A 26 16.66 -12.31 24.15
CA LEU A 26 16.81 -10.86 23.89
C LEU A 26 17.60 -10.56 22.60
N ALA A 27 18.52 -11.45 22.20
CA ALA A 27 19.27 -11.32 20.96
C ALA A 27 18.38 -11.51 19.71
N GLU A 28 17.48 -12.48 19.75
CA GLU A 28 16.56 -12.77 18.65
C GLU A 28 15.50 -11.66 18.51
N VAL A 29 14.97 -11.16 19.63
CA VAL A 29 14.05 -10.01 19.62
C VAL A 29 14.73 -8.75 19.10
N ARG A 30 16.02 -8.52 19.42
CA ARG A 30 16.78 -7.39 18.86
C ARG A 30 16.98 -7.53 17.35
N ASN A 31 17.39 -8.69 16.87
CA ASN A 31 17.58 -8.93 15.44
C ASN A 31 16.27 -8.76 14.66
N LEU A 32 15.17 -9.33 15.18
CA LEU A 32 13.86 -9.23 14.55
C LEU A 32 13.35 -7.78 14.53
N LYS A 33 13.62 -7.01 15.59
CA LYS A 33 13.26 -5.58 15.67
C LYS A 33 14.10 -4.71 14.73
N GLU A 34 15.38 -5.03 14.55
CA GLU A 34 16.25 -4.37 13.56
C GLU A 34 15.78 -4.67 12.13
N GLU A 35 15.40 -5.92 11.83
CA GLU A 35 14.88 -6.29 10.51
C GLU A 35 13.54 -5.58 10.21
N ILE A 36 12.63 -5.48 11.18
CA ILE A 36 11.38 -4.71 11.04
C ILE A 36 11.65 -3.24 10.75
N ALA A 37 12.65 -2.63 11.41
CA ALA A 37 13.00 -1.23 11.20
C ALA A 37 13.53 -0.96 9.78
N VAL A 38 14.34 -1.88 9.24
CA VAL A 38 14.83 -1.77 7.85
C VAL A 38 13.66 -1.91 6.87
N ARG A 39 12.77 -2.89 7.07
CA ARG A 39 11.60 -3.11 6.20
C ARG A 39 10.60 -1.95 6.23
N GLN A 40 10.42 -1.29 7.37
CA GLN A 40 9.53 -0.12 7.46
C GLN A 40 10.02 1.05 6.60
N LYS A 41 11.34 1.29 6.55
CA LYS A 41 11.91 2.35 5.73
C LYS A 41 11.70 2.10 4.23
N GLU A 42 11.85 0.85 3.78
CA GLU A 42 11.54 0.46 2.39
C GLU A 42 10.06 0.67 2.08
N LEU A 43 9.17 0.24 2.98
CA LEU A 43 7.73 0.42 2.83
C LEU A 43 7.31 1.88 2.73
N GLU A 44 7.93 2.78 3.51
CA GLU A 44 7.65 4.21 3.43
C GLU A 44 8.03 4.80 2.07
N GLN A 45 9.20 4.44 1.53
CA GLN A 45 9.63 4.89 0.21
C GLN A 45 8.71 4.38 -0.91
N LEU A 46 8.32 3.11 -0.84
CA LEU A 46 7.37 2.51 -1.78
C LEU A 46 6.01 3.19 -1.73
N ARG A 47 5.50 3.46 -0.52
CA ARG A 47 4.23 4.18 -0.33
C ARG A 47 4.28 5.61 -0.87
N GLN A 48 5.39 6.33 -0.66
CA GLN A 48 5.54 7.68 -1.18
C GLN A 48 5.52 7.71 -2.71
N ARG A 49 6.24 6.79 -3.36
CA ARG A 49 6.24 6.65 -4.82
C ARG A 49 4.87 6.28 -5.36
N ASN A 50 4.17 5.35 -4.70
CA ASN A 50 2.84 4.94 -5.10
C ASN A 50 1.84 6.11 -5.05
N ARG A 51 1.87 6.94 -4.00
CA ARG A 51 1.04 8.15 -3.91
C ARG A 51 1.36 9.15 -5.03
N ALA A 52 2.64 9.34 -5.35
CA ALA A 52 3.04 10.25 -6.43
C ALA A 52 2.51 9.76 -7.79
N LEU A 53 2.67 8.46 -8.08
CA LEU A 53 2.16 7.84 -9.31
C LEU A 53 0.63 7.88 -9.37
N GLU A 54 -0.05 7.66 -8.26
CA GLU A 54 -1.52 7.74 -8.21
C GLU A 54 -2.03 9.15 -8.49
N ALA A 55 -1.34 10.17 -7.96
CA ALA A 55 -1.64 11.57 -8.28
C ALA A 55 -1.41 11.88 -9.76
N GLU A 56 -0.31 11.40 -10.33
CA GLU A 56 0.01 11.57 -11.76
C GLU A 56 -1.02 10.90 -12.67
N VAL A 57 -1.41 9.66 -12.35
CA VAL A 57 -2.48 8.94 -13.07
C VAL A 57 -3.81 9.70 -12.97
N LYS A 58 -4.12 10.26 -11.80
CA LYS A 58 -5.35 11.04 -11.62
C LYS A 58 -5.33 12.32 -12.45
N ASP A 59 -4.21 13.05 -12.46
CA ASP A 59 -4.04 14.27 -13.25
C ASP A 59 -4.13 13.98 -14.75
N LEU A 60 -3.46 12.93 -15.23
CA LEU A 60 -3.55 12.47 -16.62
C LEU A 60 -4.99 12.13 -17.04
N LYS A 61 -5.74 11.45 -16.17
CA LYS A 61 -7.16 11.12 -16.44
C LYS A 61 -8.02 12.38 -16.50
N GLN A 62 -7.85 13.30 -15.55
CA GLN A 62 -8.59 14.56 -15.54
C GLN A 62 -8.28 15.41 -16.78
N GLY A 63 -7.01 15.46 -17.20
CA GLY A 63 -6.61 16.14 -18.43
C GLY A 63 -7.25 15.54 -19.67
N LEU A 64 -7.29 14.20 -19.78
CA LEU A 64 -7.94 13.51 -20.90
C LEU A 64 -9.46 13.72 -20.91
N GLU A 65 -10.12 13.68 -19.75
CA GLU A 65 -11.55 13.96 -19.62
C GLU A 65 -11.89 15.40 -20.04
N ALA A 66 -11.08 16.38 -19.62
CA ALA A 66 -11.28 17.78 -20.01
C ALA A 66 -11.10 17.99 -21.52
N VAL A 67 -10.14 17.30 -22.15
CA VAL A 67 -9.94 17.34 -23.61
C VAL A 67 -11.09 16.67 -24.34
N GLU A 68 -11.57 15.52 -23.84
CA GLU A 68 -12.71 14.81 -24.42
C GLU A 68 -14.00 15.64 -24.34
N GLU A 69 -14.26 16.28 -23.21
CA GLU A 69 -15.44 17.13 -23.04
C GLU A 69 -15.41 18.30 -24.02
N ARG A 70 -14.26 18.94 -24.22
CA ARG A 70 -14.09 19.99 -25.25
C ARG A 70 -14.30 19.46 -26.67
N ALA A 71 -13.79 18.28 -26.99
CA ALA A 71 -13.99 17.67 -28.31
C ALA A 71 -15.46 17.32 -28.58
N ARG A 72 -16.19 16.84 -27.56
CA ARG A 72 -17.61 16.51 -27.67
C ARG A 72 -18.50 17.75 -27.74
N SER A 73 -18.22 18.76 -26.92
CA SER A 73 -19.08 19.95 -26.78
C SER A 73 -18.80 21.04 -27.84
N GLU A 74 -17.54 21.30 -28.18
CA GLU A 74 -17.19 22.36 -29.15
C GLU A 74 -17.08 21.84 -30.58
N LEU A 75 -16.54 20.63 -30.76
CA LEU A 75 -16.26 20.07 -32.09
C LEU A 75 -17.30 19.02 -32.54
N GLY A 76 -18.26 18.66 -31.69
CA GLY A 76 -19.25 17.63 -31.98
C GLY A 76 -18.65 16.26 -32.30
N MET A 77 -17.41 16.00 -31.85
CA MET A 77 -16.71 14.75 -32.13
C MET A 77 -17.30 13.62 -31.29
N ILE A 78 -17.53 12.48 -31.93
CA ILE A 78 -18.04 11.25 -31.31
C ILE A 78 -17.05 10.10 -31.53
N ARG A 79 -16.97 9.15 -30.59
CA ARG A 79 -16.05 8.00 -30.76
C ARG A 79 -16.55 7.08 -31.88
N LYS A 80 -15.62 6.32 -32.49
CA LYS A 80 -15.99 5.27 -33.45
C LYS A 80 -16.93 4.25 -32.79
N GLY A 81 -18.15 4.14 -33.31
CA GLY A 81 -19.18 3.20 -32.82
C GLY A 81 -20.14 3.78 -31.78
N GLU A 82 -20.05 5.07 -31.41
CA GLU A 82 -21.08 5.74 -30.62
C GLU A 82 -22.22 6.24 -31.52
N THR A 83 -23.46 6.14 -31.03
CA THR A 83 -24.66 6.74 -31.65
C THR A 83 -25.02 8.00 -30.87
N PHE A 84 -24.98 9.16 -31.52
CA PHE A 84 -25.34 10.44 -30.92
C PHE A 84 -26.84 10.73 -31.09
N TYR A 85 -27.53 10.98 -29.98
CA TYR A 85 -28.94 11.37 -29.96
C TYR A 85 -29.05 12.84 -29.54
N GLN A 86 -29.58 13.68 -30.43
CA GLN A 86 -29.90 15.07 -30.11
C GLN A 86 -31.41 15.18 -29.93
N ILE A 87 -31.84 15.62 -28.75
CA ILE A 87 -33.24 15.86 -28.45
C ILE A 87 -33.56 17.28 -28.94
N ILE A 88 -34.37 17.39 -29.99
CA ILE A 88 -34.86 18.67 -30.50
C ILE A 88 -36.23 18.87 -29.86
N GLU A 89 -36.40 19.95 -29.08
CA GLU A 89 -37.71 20.31 -28.54
C GLU A 89 -38.61 20.76 -29.70
N PRO A 90 -39.83 20.22 -29.82
CA PRO A 90 -40.75 20.62 -30.88
C PRO A 90 -41.17 22.08 -30.67
N GLU A 91 -41.07 22.89 -31.74
CA GLU A 91 -41.55 24.27 -31.74
C GLU A 91 -43.02 24.31 -31.29
N PRO A 92 -43.37 25.14 -30.28
CA PRO A 92 -44.75 25.27 -29.85
C PRO A 92 -45.59 25.81 -31.02
N PRO A 93 -46.79 25.26 -31.25
CA PRO A 93 -47.61 25.61 -32.39
C PRO A 93 -47.96 27.10 -32.36
N PRO A 94 -47.93 27.80 -33.51
CA PRO A 94 -48.30 29.21 -33.57
C PRO A 94 -49.79 29.38 -33.20
N GLU A 95 -50.07 30.32 -32.30
CA GLU A 95 -51.42 30.74 -31.87
C GLU A 95 -52.27 31.31 -33.01
#